data_AF-A0A7Y2TTQ4-F1
#
_entry.id   AF-A0A7Y2TTQ4-F1
#
_cell.length_a   1.000
_cell.length_b   1.000
_cell.length_c   1.000
_cell.angle_alpha   90.00
_cell.angle_beta   90.00
_cell.angle_gamma   90.00
#
_symmetry.space_group_name_H-M   'P 1'
#
loop_
_entity.id
_entity.type
_entity.pdbx_description
1 polymer ?
#
loop_
_entity_poly.entity_id
_entity_poly.type
_entity_poly.pdbx_seq_one_letter_code
_entity_poly.pdbx_strand_id
1 'polypeptide(L)'
;QSHPATRTFQALRIAVNDEFGQLVEGLEAAERALKPGGWLAVVSFHSLEDRVVKRFFQARSGKASGNNRYQPEAQVEAARFEARNKAIPPKEDEIARNPRSRSANLRVGRRTDAPAGAVDRSKLGLPKLTMGDG
;
A
#
# COMPACT_ATOMS: atom_id res chain seq x y z
N GLN A 1 19.99 -20.40 25.60
CA GLN A 1 19.11 -19.41 26.28
C GLN A 1 18.62 -18.42 25.24
N SER A 2 17.31 -18.30 25.03
CA SER A 2 16.71 -17.36 24.06
C SER A 2 16.87 -15.93 24.60
N HIS A 3 17.49 -15.04 23.82
CA HIS A 3 17.68 -13.64 24.22
C HIS A 3 16.29 -12.99 24.40
N PRO A 4 16.02 -12.27 25.51
CA PRO A 4 14.73 -11.59 25.73
C PRO A 4 14.39 -10.57 24.62
N ALA A 5 15.40 -10.08 23.91
CA ALA A 5 15.25 -9.27 22.70
C ALA A 5 14.57 -10.04 21.55
N THR A 6 14.91 -11.31 21.31
CA THR A 6 14.40 -12.09 20.16
C THR A 6 12.88 -12.28 20.22
N ARG A 7 12.31 -12.55 21.41
CA ARG A 7 10.86 -12.67 21.60
C ARG A 7 10.15 -11.33 21.44
N THR A 8 10.76 -10.24 21.92
CA THR A 8 10.22 -8.88 21.77
C THR A 8 10.19 -8.44 20.30
N PHE A 9 11.28 -8.66 19.56
CA PHE A 9 11.33 -8.39 18.12
C PHE A 9 10.38 -9.31 17.34
N GLN A 10 10.22 -10.57 17.73
CA GLN A 10 9.24 -11.47 17.11
C GLN A 10 7.81 -10.98 17.30
N ALA A 11 7.43 -10.57 18.52
CA ALA A 11 6.10 -10.05 18.82
C ALA A 11 5.80 -8.74 18.08
N LEU A 12 6.74 -7.78 18.10
CA LEU A 12 6.62 -6.53 17.34
C LEU A 12 6.44 -6.80 15.85
N ARG A 13 7.19 -7.76 15.31
CA ARG A 13 7.11 -8.13 13.90
C ARG A 13 5.79 -8.82 13.54
N ILE A 14 5.19 -9.57 14.45
CA ILE A 14 3.84 -10.14 14.25
C ILE A 14 2.80 -9.02 14.27
N ALA A 15 2.81 -8.16 15.30
CA ALA A 15 1.86 -7.06 15.44
C ALA A 15 1.92 -6.10 14.22
N VAL A 16 3.13 -5.70 13.83
CA VAL A 16 3.35 -4.82 12.67
C VAL A 16 2.88 -5.47 11.36
N ASN A 17 3.09 -6.77 11.18
CA ASN A 17 2.61 -7.45 9.98
C ASN A 17 1.10 -7.66 9.96
N ASP A 18 0.47 -7.85 11.13
CA ASP A 18 -0.99 -7.92 11.22
C ASP A 18 -1.60 -6.56 10.84
N GLU A 19 -1.05 -5.45 11.34
CA GLU A 19 -1.43 -4.09 10.92
C GLU A 19 -1.29 -3.89 9.40
N PHE A 20 -0.17 -4.33 8.81
CA PHE A 20 0.01 -4.25 7.36
C PHE A 20 -0.90 -5.21 6.57
N GLY A 21 -1.18 -6.38 7.12
CA GLY A 21 -2.14 -7.33 6.55
C GLY A 21 -3.53 -6.71 6.48
N GLN A 22 -3.98 -6.13 7.59
CA GLN A 22 -5.26 -5.41 7.68
C GLN A 22 -5.32 -4.22 6.72
N LEU A 23 -4.23 -3.46 6.57
CA LEU A 23 -4.15 -2.38 5.58
C LEU A 23 -4.40 -2.90 4.15
N VAL A 24 -3.69 -3.97 3.76
CA VAL A 24 -3.83 -4.56 2.42
C VAL A 24 -5.24 -5.10 2.21
N GLU A 25 -5.80 -5.79 3.20
CA GLU A 25 -7.17 -6.32 3.13
C GLU A 25 -8.21 -5.22 2.99
N GLY A 26 -8.03 -4.12 3.72
CA GLY A 26 -8.87 -2.92 3.59
C GLY A 26 -8.80 -2.31 2.19
N LEU A 27 -7.60 -2.21 1.60
CA LEU A 27 -7.41 -1.72 0.23
C LEU A 27 -8.07 -2.64 -0.81
N GLU A 28 -7.91 -3.96 -0.67
CA GLU A 28 -8.55 -4.94 -1.56
C GLU A 28 -10.07 -4.92 -1.42
N ALA A 29 -10.59 -4.77 -0.19
CA ALA A 29 -12.02 -4.63 0.05
C ALA A 29 -12.58 -3.35 -0.56
N ALA A 30 -11.86 -2.22 -0.46
CA ALA A 30 -12.26 -0.97 -1.07
C ALA A 30 -12.30 -1.07 -2.62
N GLU A 31 -11.33 -1.74 -3.25
CA GLU A 31 -11.33 -2.01 -4.70
C GLU A 31 -12.58 -2.77 -5.14
N ARG A 32 -13.00 -3.77 -4.34
CA ARG A 32 -14.20 -4.58 -4.60
C ARG A 32 -15.50 -3.79 -4.37
N ALA A 33 -15.53 -2.93 -3.35
CA ALA A 33 -16.74 -2.21 -2.97
C ALA A 33 -17.01 -0.97 -3.83
N LEU A 34 -15.97 -0.35 -4.39
CA LEU A 34 -16.12 0.86 -5.20
C LEU A 34 -16.72 0.56 -6.57
N LYS A 35 -17.77 1.31 -6.91
CA LYS A 35 -18.31 1.37 -8.28
C LYS A 35 -17.33 2.08 -9.22
N PRO A 36 -17.40 1.83 -10.54
CA PRO A 36 -16.65 2.60 -11.52
C PRO A 36 -16.87 4.11 -11.34
N GLY A 37 -15.78 4.88 -11.43
CA GLY A 37 -15.76 6.31 -11.19
C GLY A 37 -15.67 6.73 -9.71
N GLY A 38 -15.82 5.80 -8.76
CA GLY A 38 -15.71 6.06 -7.32
C GLY A 38 -14.28 6.40 -6.86
N TRP A 39 -14.14 7.06 -5.72
CA TRP A 39 -12.84 7.51 -5.21
C TRP A 39 -12.40 6.71 -3.98
N LEU A 40 -11.15 6.26 -4.00
CA LEU A 40 -10.44 5.76 -2.82
C LEU A 40 -9.48 6.83 -2.33
N ALA A 41 -9.67 7.31 -1.10
CA ALA A 41 -8.77 8.22 -0.41
C ALA A 41 -8.18 7.51 0.81
N VAL A 42 -6.85 7.47 0.89
CA VAL A 42 -6.13 6.78 1.98
C VAL A 42 -5.17 7.78 2.62
N VAL A 43 -5.28 7.93 3.93
CA VAL A 43 -4.37 8.75 4.74
C VAL A 43 -3.47 7.81 5.53
N SER A 44 -2.16 7.93 5.36
CA SER A 44 -1.13 7.19 6.10
C SER A 44 -0.34 8.13 7.00
N PHE A 45 0.14 7.65 8.14
CA PHE A 45 0.90 8.47 9.09
C PHE A 45 2.37 8.06 9.20
N HIS A 46 2.74 6.92 8.62
CA HIS A 46 4.12 6.47 8.55
C HIS A 46 4.54 6.03 7.14
N SER A 47 5.86 6.02 6.92
CA SER A 47 6.45 5.83 5.59
C SER A 47 6.26 4.42 5.03
N LEU A 48 6.06 3.41 5.89
CA LEU A 48 5.83 2.03 5.48
C LEU A 48 4.39 1.86 4.96
N GLU A 49 3.39 2.37 5.67
CA GLU A 49 2.00 2.47 5.20
C GLU A 49 1.93 3.19 3.84
N ASP A 50 2.53 4.39 3.74
CA ASP A 50 2.51 5.16 2.49
C ASP A 50 3.12 4.37 1.33
N ARG A 51 4.17 3.59 1.59
CA ARG A 51 4.80 2.73 0.60
C ARG A 51 3.89 1.60 0.15
N VAL A 52 3.17 0.95 1.07
CA VAL A 52 2.20 -0.11 0.75
C VAL A 52 1.09 0.47 -0.12
N VAL A 53 0.49 1.60 0.28
CA VAL A 53 -0.59 2.27 -0.47
C VAL A 53 -0.10 2.72 -1.86
N LYS A 54 1.11 3.29 -1.94
CA LYS A 54 1.75 3.65 -3.22
C LYS A 54 1.86 2.44 -4.14
N ARG A 55 2.41 1.34 -3.65
CA ARG A 55 2.63 0.11 -4.43
C ARG A 55 1.32 -0.55 -4.84
N PHE A 56 0.31 -0.49 -3.99
CA PHE A 56 -1.05 -0.91 -4.32
C PHE A 56 -1.58 -0.14 -5.54
N PHE A 57 -1.60 1.20 -5.49
CA PHE A 57 -2.03 2.00 -6.64
C PHE A 57 -1.18 1.78 -7.90
N GLN A 58 0.14 1.58 -7.76
CA GLN A 58 1.01 1.27 -8.89
C GLN A 58 0.65 -0.07 -9.54
N ALA A 59 0.48 -1.13 -8.74
CA ALA A 59 0.06 -2.45 -9.21
C ALA A 59 -1.33 -2.43 -9.88
N ARG A 60 -2.15 -1.43 -9.56
CA ARG A 60 -3.50 -1.24 -10.12
C ARG A 60 -3.59 -0.21 -11.25
N SER A 61 -2.49 0.40 -11.63
CA SER A 61 -2.47 1.45 -12.66
C SER A 61 -2.39 0.91 -14.09
N GLY A 62 -2.41 -0.42 -14.27
CA GLY A 62 -2.24 -1.07 -15.58
C GLY A 62 -0.83 -0.93 -16.18
N LYS A 63 0.08 -0.27 -15.46
CA LYS A 63 1.49 -0.17 -15.83
C LYS A 63 2.20 -1.38 -15.27
N ALA A 64 2.71 -2.25 -16.15
CA ALA A 64 3.63 -3.29 -15.74
C ALA A 64 4.75 -2.62 -14.91
N SER A 65 4.88 -3.04 -13.65
CA SER A 65 5.96 -2.59 -12.77
C SER A 65 7.27 -3.17 -13.29
N GLY A 66 7.82 -2.57 -14.34
CA GLY A 66 9.03 -3.02 -14.99
C GLY A 66 9.13 -2.45 -16.39
N ASN A 67 9.89 -1.37 -16.54
CA ASN A 67 10.54 -1.02 -17.80
C ASN A 67 11.61 -2.08 -18.14
N ASN A 68 11.24 -3.37 -18.22
CA ASN A 68 12.12 -4.34 -18.85
C ASN A 68 11.89 -4.21 -20.35
N ARG A 69 12.71 -3.37 -21.01
CA ARG A 69 12.75 -3.19 -22.48
C ARG A 69 12.97 -4.49 -23.27
N TYR A 70 13.21 -5.61 -22.58
CA TYR A 70 13.57 -6.91 -23.14
C TYR A 70 12.56 -8.05 -22.88
N GLN A 71 11.37 -7.78 -22.31
CA GLN A 71 10.33 -8.81 -22.21
C GLN A 71 9.29 -8.67 -23.33
N PRO A 72 9.04 -9.74 -24.11
CA PRO A 72 8.03 -9.74 -25.15
C PRO A 72 6.65 -9.63 -24.48
N GLU A 73 5.86 -8.67 -24.93
CA GLU A 73 4.44 -8.50 -24.62
C GLU A 73 4.09 -8.59 -23.13
N ALA A 74 4.49 -7.57 -22.35
CA ALA A 74 3.87 -7.34 -21.05
C ALA A 74 2.37 -7.17 -21.27
N GLN A 75 1.58 -8.20 -20.94
CA GLN A 75 0.12 -8.14 -20.94
C GLN A 75 -0.29 -6.89 -20.19
N VAL A 76 -0.83 -5.91 -20.91
CA VAL A 76 -1.31 -4.67 -20.34
C VAL A 76 -2.58 -5.03 -19.59
N GLU A 77 -2.47 -5.33 -18.29
CA GLU A 77 -3.64 -5.45 -17.43
C GLU A 77 -4.41 -4.13 -17.46
N ALA A 78 -5.73 -4.21 -17.63
CA ALA A 78 -6.58 -3.03 -17.56
C ALA A 78 -6.39 -2.35 -16.19
N ALA A 79 -6.12 -1.04 -16.22
CA ALA A 79 -5.95 -0.27 -15.01
C ALA A 79 -7.23 -0.37 -14.16
N ARG A 80 -7.11 -0.71 -12.89
CA ARG A 80 -8.21 -0.76 -11.91
C ARG A 80 -8.38 0.56 -11.17
N PHE A 81 -7.31 1.36 -11.11
CA PHE A 81 -7.30 2.71 -10.56
C PHE A 81 -6.52 3.70 -11.43
N GLU A 82 -7.09 4.89 -11.60
CA GLU A 82 -6.39 6.10 -12.05
C GLU A 82 -5.93 6.88 -10.81
N ALA A 83 -4.65 6.76 -10.45
CA ALA A 83 -4.12 7.33 -9.21
C ALA A 83 -3.04 8.38 -9.45
N ARG A 84 -2.90 9.32 -8.51
CA ARG A 84 -1.79 10.28 -8.51
C ARG A 84 -0.50 9.60 -8.04
N ASN A 85 0.59 9.84 -8.76
CA ASN A 85 1.91 9.29 -8.38
C ASN A 85 2.44 9.89 -7.06
N LYS A 86 2.20 11.19 -6.85
CA LYS A 86 2.68 11.96 -5.68
C LYS A 86 1.60 12.01 -4.60
N ALA A 87 1.98 11.71 -3.36
CA ALA A 87 1.12 11.92 -2.21
C ALA A 87 0.88 13.43 -1.97
N ILE A 88 -0.23 13.74 -1.33
CA ILE A 88 -0.59 15.09 -0.91
C ILE A 88 -0.20 15.23 0.57
N PRO A 89 0.83 16.02 0.91
CA PRO A 89 1.20 16.28 2.29
C PRO A 89 0.22 17.27 2.95
N PRO A 90 0.18 17.33 4.30
CA PRO A 90 -0.54 18.38 5.02
C PRO A 90 0.02 19.76 4.66
N LYS A 91 -0.84 20.78 4.76
CA LYS A 91 -0.43 22.18 4.62
C LYS A 91 0.06 22.75 5.96
N GLU A 92 0.83 23.84 5.92
CA GLU A 92 1.35 24.49 7.13
C GLU A 92 0.24 24.92 8.11
N ASP A 93 -0.87 25.45 7.59
CA ASP A 93 -2.03 25.86 8.40
C ASP A 93 -2.75 24.65 9.04
N GLU A 94 -2.74 23.50 8.36
CA GLU A 94 -3.27 22.25 8.90
C GLU A 94 -2.39 21.72 10.03
N ILE A 95 -1.07 21.75 9.84
CA ILE A 95 -0.10 21.33 10.88
C ILE A 95 -0.21 22.24 12.11
N ALA A 96 -0.36 23.55 11.91
CA ALA A 96 -0.52 24.51 13.00
C ALA A 96 -1.79 24.24 13.84
N ARG A 97 -2.91 23.92 13.18
CA ARG A 97 -4.19 23.59 13.85
C ARG A 97 -4.23 22.18 14.42
N ASN A 98 -3.48 21.26 13.82
CA ASN A 98 -3.49 19.84 14.18
C ASN A 98 -2.07 19.26 14.07
N PRO A 99 -1.19 19.43 15.08
CA PRO A 99 0.20 18.98 15.00
C PRO A 99 0.40 17.50 14.65
N ARG A 100 -0.58 16.63 14.95
CA ARG A 100 -0.54 15.21 14.59
C ARG A 100 -0.64 14.94 13.08
N SER A 101 -1.06 15.92 12.27
CA SER A 101 -1.12 15.78 10.80
C SER A 101 0.25 15.87 10.14
N ARG A 102 1.30 16.31 10.86
CA ARG A 102 2.64 16.56 10.32
C ARG A 102 3.20 15.40 9.48
N SER A 103 2.92 14.16 9.86
CA SER A 103 3.40 12.96 9.15
C SER A 103 2.36 12.34 8.20
N ALA A 104 1.18 12.94 8.07
CA ALA A 104 0.11 12.45 7.23
C ALA A 104 0.49 12.54 5.74
N ASN A 105 0.12 11.53 4.97
CA ASN A 105 0.20 11.56 3.52
C ASN A 105 -1.14 11.07 2.96
N LEU A 106 -1.76 11.87 2.10
CA LEU A 106 -2.98 11.49 1.40
C LEU A 106 -2.65 10.96 0.00
N ARG A 107 -3.13 9.76 -0.31
CA ARG A 107 -3.13 9.19 -1.66
C ARG A 107 -4.55 8.96 -2.14
N VAL A 108 -4.80 9.31 -3.40
CA VAL A 108 -6.12 9.20 -4.02
C VAL A 108 -6.03 8.46 -5.35
N GLY A 109 -7.02 7.61 -5.60
CA GLY A 109 -7.20 6.95 -6.88
C GLY A 109 -8.68 6.82 -7.24
N ARG A 110 -9.00 7.04 -8.51
CA ARG A 110 -10.34 6.85 -9.06
C ARG A 110 -10.49 5.45 -9.63
N ARG A 111 -11.53 4.75 -9.21
CA ARG A 111 -11.87 3.40 -9.65
C ARG A 111 -12.28 3.41 -11.12
N THR A 112 -11.73 2.50 -11.91
CA THR A 112 -12.13 2.30 -13.32
C THR A 112 -13.25 1.27 -13.44
N ASP A 113 -13.55 0.81 -14.64
CA ASP A 113 -14.48 -0.28 -14.95
C ASP A 113 -13.84 -1.68 -14.88
N ALA A 114 -12.51 -1.79 -14.99
CA ALA A 114 -11.79 -3.06 -14.96
C ALA A 114 -12.14 -3.87 -13.69
N PRO A 115 -12.39 -5.19 -13.75
CA PRO A 115 -12.83 -5.97 -12.60
C PRO A 115 -11.80 -5.94 -11.46
N ALA A 116 -12.29 -5.99 -10.21
CA ALA A 116 -11.41 -6.17 -9.06
C ALA A 116 -10.72 -7.55 -9.12
N GLY A 117 -9.54 -7.67 -8.51
CA GLY A 117 -8.83 -8.96 -8.49
C GLY A 117 -7.79 -9.04 -7.39
N ALA A 118 -7.09 -10.17 -7.28
CA ALA A 118 -6.04 -10.34 -6.27
C ALA A 118 -4.85 -9.40 -6.52
N VAL A 119 -4.17 -8.98 -5.45
CA VAL A 119 -2.84 -8.34 -5.55
C VAL A 119 -1.78 -9.31 -5.03
N ASP A 120 -0.63 -9.33 -5.70
CA ASP A 120 0.53 -10.04 -5.16
C ASP A 120 1.09 -9.26 -3.96
N ARG A 121 0.74 -9.73 -2.75
CA ARG A 121 1.14 -9.11 -1.47
C ARG A 121 2.67 -9.00 -1.34
N SER A 122 3.46 -9.88 -1.98
CA SER A 122 4.92 -9.81 -1.96
C SER A 122 5.48 -8.57 -2.65
N LYS A 123 4.75 -8.03 -3.64
CA LYS A 123 5.13 -6.82 -4.39
C LYS A 123 4.77 -5.53 -3.65
N LEU A 124 3.92 -5.60 -2.62
CA LEU A 124 3.51 -4.43 -1.82
C LEU A 124 4.58 -3.94 -0.84
N GLY A 125 5.72 -4.63 -0.74
CA GLY A 125 6.82 -4.18 0.12
C GLY A 125 6.57 -4.39 1.59
N LEU A 126 5.75 -5.39 1.91
CA LEU A 126 5.55 -5.90 3.26
C LEU A 126 6.90 -6.38 3.84
N PRO A 127 7.17 -6.15 5.13
CA PRO A 127 8.37 -6.69 5.78
C PRO A 127 8.45 -8.20 5.59
N LYS A 128 9.58 -8.72 5.09
CA LYS A 128 9.78 -10.18 5.01
C LYS A 128 9.95 -10.74 6.41
N LEU A 129 9.05 -11.63 6.81
CA LEU A 129 9.27 -12.53 7.95
C LEU A 129 10.29 -13.59 7.50
N THR A 130 11.59 -13.37 7.72
CA THR A 130 12.49 -14.53 7.88
C THR A 130 12.10 -15.19 9.20
N MET A 131 11.24 -16.20 9.13
CA MET A 131 11.23 -17.21 10.19
C MET A 131 12.60 -17.87 10.09
N GLY A 132 13.42 -17.77 11.14
CA GLY A 132 14.60 -18.61 11.22
C GLY A 132 14.10 -20.04 11.26
N ASP A 133 14.42 -20.81 10.23
CA ASP A 133 14.30 -22.26 10.26
C ASP A 133 15.09 -22.75 11.48
N GLY A 134 14.35 -23.28 12.45
CA GLY A 134 14.90 -23.95 13.62
C GLY A 134 14.84 -25.45 13.40
#